data_AF-D6RP70-F1
#
_entry.id   AF-D6RP70-F1
#
_cell.length_a   1.000
_cell.length_b   1.000
_cell.length_c   1.000
_cell.angle_alpha   90.00
_cell.angle_beta   90.00
_cell.angle_gamma   90.00
#
_symmetry.space_group_name_H-M   'P 1'
#
loop_
_entity.id
_entity.type
_entity.pdbx_description
1 polymer ?
#
loop_
_entity_poly.entity_id
_entity_poly.type
_entity_poly.pdbx_seq_one_letter_code
_entity_poly.pdbx_strand_id
1 'polypeptide(L)'
;MSPVPAPPPISPKKDDRPPSTPADAPVPRSPPSSRSNDVKPIDSHQSRESPPPTSSPPKPSTSEPFPPSSPRPKEPEPPQPSHQDDDEPSPDGEGDIMDMETFSQLIDLDDDDPEFSKGMVWEFFQQAETTFEELDAAFESRDLSTLSSLGHYLKGSSAALGVARVQASCEKIQHYGQLRDEEADRALSNDEALSLIQNMLKQVKKEYATAEKWLRNYYKENGPGSEDS
;
A
#
# COMPACT_ATOMS: atom_id res chain seq x y z
N MET A 1 6.46 16.14 -58.94
CA MET A 1 5.93 15.12 -58.00
C MET A 1 5.07 14.14 -58.78
N SER A 2 5.25 12.84 -58.59
CA SER A 2 4.35 11.81 -59.12
C SER A 2 3.60 11.17 -57.94
N PRO A 3 2.27 10.95 -58.01
CA PRO A 3 1.51 10.42 -56.89
C PRO A 3 1.78 8.93 -56.67
N VAL A 4 2.01 8.55 -55.42
CA VAL A 4 2.14 7.14 -54.99
C VAL A 4 0.73 6.54 -54.90
N PRO A 5 0.47 5.33 -55.46
CA PRO A 5 -0.85 4.71 -55.37
C PRO A 5 -1.17 4.24 -53.95
N ALA A 6 -2.40 4.48 -53.50
CA ALA A 6 -2.88 4.08 -52.18
C ALA A 6 -3.13 2.56 -52.09
N PRO A 7 -2.92 1.93 -50.92
CA PRO A 7 -3.22 0.51 -50.71
C PRO A 7 -4.74 0.24 -50.64
N PRO A 8 -5.19 -0.97 -51.03
CA PRO A 8 -6.62 -1.33 -51.01
C PRO A 8 -7.15 -1.59 -49.59
N PRO A 9 -8.47 -1.46 -49.35
CA PRO A 9 -9.08 -1.66 -48.03
C PRO A 9 -9.13 -3.14 -47.62
N ILE A 10 -8.84 -3.40 -46.35
CA ILE A 10 -8.98 -4.72 -45.72
C ILE A 10 -10.42 -4.87 -45.19
N SER A 11 -11.20 -5.78 -45.78
CA SER A 11 -12.53 -6.15 -45.30
C SER A 11 -12.47 -7.31 -44.28
N PRO A 12 -13.39 -7.36 -43.29
CA PRO A 12 -13.32 -8.33 -42.19
C PRO A 12 -13.75 -9.74 -42.62
N LYS A 13 -13.03 -10.77 -42.16
CA LYS A 13 -13.49 -12.16 -42.21
C LYS A 13 -14.48 -12.43 -41.07
N LYS A 14 -15.67 -12.91 -41.43
CA LYS A 14 -16.67 -13.44 -40.51
C LYS A 14 -16.52 -14.96 -40.33
N ASP A 15 -17.19 -15.43 -39.29
CA ASP A 15 -17.49 -16.79 -38.85
C ASP A 15 -17.29 -17.93 -39.85
N ASP A 16 -16.72 -19.04 -39.33
CA ASP A 16 -17.01 -20.37 -39.84
C ASP A 16 -17.33 -21.32 -38.67
N ARG A 17 -18.61 -21.73 -38.60
CA ARG A 17 -19.14 -22.77 -37.70
C ARG A 17 -20.10 -23.64 -38.52
N PRO A 18 -19.76 -24.91 -38.81
CA PRO A 18 -20.70 -25.86 -39.40
C PRO A 18 -21.43 -26.76 -38.36
N PRO A 19 -22.55 -27.43 -38.72
CA PRO A 19 -23.50 -28.00 -37.75
C PRO A 19 -23.85 -29.50 -38.01
N SER A 20 -24.92 -29.97 -37.33
CA SER A 20 -25.83 -31.13 -37.60
C SER A 20 -25.83 -32.19 -36.46
N THR A 21 -26.91 -32.54 -35.72
CA THR A 21 -28.35 -32.89 -35.98
C THR A 21 -28.58 -34.30 -36.54
N PRO A 22 -29.78 -34.92 -36.43
CA PRO A 22 -30.73 -35.03 -35.29
C PRO A 22 -31.37 -36.46 -35.13
N ALA A 23 -32.38 -36.61 -34.23
CA ALA A 23 -33.70 -37.26 -34.46
C ALA A 23 -34.23 -38.32 -33.45
N ASP A 24 -35.55 -38.17 -33.20
CA ASP A 24 -36.59 -39.16 -32.81
C ASP A 24 -36.72 -39.81 -31.41
N ALA A 25 -37.97 -40.19 -31.07
CA ALA A 25 -38.46 -40.63 -29.75
C ALA A 25 -39.24 -41.97 -29.87
N PRO A 26 -39.48 -42.74 -28.78
CA PRO A 26 -40.63 -42.47 -27.88
C PRO A 26 -40.45 -42.94 -26.41
N VAL A 27 -41.49 -42.78 -25.57
CA VAL A 27 -41.55 -43.24 -24.16
C VAL A 27 -42.24 -44.61 -24.05
N PRO A 28 -41.87 -45.52 -23.11
CA PRO A 28 -42.82 -45.83 -22.02
C PRO A 28 -42.25 -46.32 -20.65
N ARG A 29 -42.99 -45.98 -19.58
CA ARG A 29 -43.38 -46.72 -18.33
C ARG A 29 -42.50 -47.87 -17.72
N SER A 30 -42.32 -47.79 -16.38
CA SER A 30 -41.74 -48.73 -15.37
C SER A 30 -42.58 -50.01 -15.08
N PRO A 31 -42.36 -50.87 -14.02
CA PRO A 31 -41.38 -50.95 -12.89
C PRO A 31 -40.75 -52.40 -12.77
N PRO A 32 -40.47 -53.12 -11.63
CA PRO A 32 -40.25 -52.82 -10.18
C PRO A 32 -39.07 -53.59 -9.45
N SER A 33 -38.99 -53.46 -8.10
CA SER A 33 -38.43 -54.37 -7.06
C SER A 33 -36.90 -54.44 -6.81
N SER A 34 -36.39 -54.44 -5.55
CA SER A 34 -36.95 -55.00 -4.30
C SER A 34 -36.48 -54.32 -2.98
N ARG A 35 -37.34 -54.38 -1.93
CA ARG A 35 -37.06 -54.24 -0.46
C ARG A 35 -36.61 -52.85 0.07
N SER A 36 -37.15 -52.30 1.17
CA SER A 36 -38.28 -52.71 2.04
C SER A 36 -38.99 -51.49 2.65
N ASN A 37 -40.28 -51.67 2.91
CA ASN A 37 -41.21 -50.79 3.65
C ASN A 37 -40.92 -50.81 5.20
N ASP A 38 -41.59 -50.12 6.14
CA ASP A 38 -42.82 -49.27 6.21
C ASP A 38 -42.67 -48.37 7.49
N VAL A 39 -42.95 -47.06 7.50
CA VAL A 39 -44.21 -46.36 7.90
C VAL A 39 -44.48 -46.12 9.43
N LYS A 40 -44.34 -44.84 9.83
CA LYS A 40 -45.30 -43.87 10.49
C LYS A 40 -46.72 -44.35 10.97
N PRO A 41 -47.63 -43.53 11.59
CA PRO A 41 -47.53 -42.27 12.37
C PRO A 41 -48.56 -42.08 13.56
N ILE A 42 -48.60 -40.85 14.13
CA ILE A 42 -49.67 -40.08 14.87
C ILE A 42 -50.07 -40.32 16.36
N ASP A 43 -50.01 -39.20 17.11
CA ASP A 43 -51.00 -38.59 18.03
C ASP A 43 -50.98 -38.71 19.59
N SER A 44 -51.40 -37.59 20.20
CA SER A 44 -52.06 -37.36 21.50
C SER A 44 -51.31 -37.44 22.86
N HIS A 45 -51.18 -36.25 23.47
CA HIS A 45 -51.39 -35.87 24.89
C HIS A 45 -51.06 -36.83 26.06
N GLN A 46 -50.25 -36.39 27.05
CA GLN A 46 -50.69 -35.90 28.38
C GLN A 46 -49.55 -35.85 29.44
N SER A 47 -49.67 -34.90 30.38
CA SER A 47 -48.69 -34.44 31.38
C SER A 47 -48.24 -35.42 32.48
N ARG A 48 -46.98 -35.26 32.93
CA ARG A 48 -46.38 -35.40 34.28
C ARG A 48 -44.84 -35.32 34.13
N GLU A 49 -43.96 -34.82 35.00
CA GLU A 49 -43.98 -34.05 36.26
C GLU A 49 -42.49 -33.94 36.72
N SER A 50 -41.82 -32.79 36.52
CA SER A 50 -40.58 -32.29 37.23
C SER A 50 -39.27 -33.13 37.32
N PRO A 51 -38.09 -32.55 37.65
CA PRO A 51 -37.58 -31.17 37.51
C PRO A 51 -36.26 -31.08 36.67
N PRO A 52 -35.77 -29.88 36.30
CA PRO A 52 -34.51 -29.72 35.54
C PRO A 52 -33.25 -29.70 36.43
N PRO A 53 -32.10 -30.24 35.97
CA PRO A 53 -30.81 -30.02 36.63
C PRO A 53 -30.29 -28.59 36.35
N THR A 54 -30.05 -27.84 37.41
CA THR A 54 -29.40 -26.52 37.37
C THR A 54 -27.90 -26.64 37.14
N SER A 55 -27.38 -25.94 36.13
CA SER A 55 -26.02 -25.38 36.19
C SER A 55 -25.96 -24.13 35.32
N SER A 56 -25.86 -22.96 35.96
CA SER A 56 -25.78 -21.67 35.27
C SER A 56 -24.38 -21.46 34.69
N PRO A 57 -24.25 -20.91 33.47
CA PRO A 57 -22.97 -20.35 33.04
C PRO A 57 -22.66 -19.07 33.85
N PRO A 58 -21.40 -18.83 34.26
CA PRO A 58 -21.02 -17.55 34.84
C PRO A 58 -21.13 -16.42 33.82
N LYS A 59 -21.54 -15.24 34.30
CA LYS A 59 -21.75 -14.01 33.51
C LYS A 59 -20.43 -13.33 33.12
N PRO A 60 -20.45 -12.42 32.12
CA PRO A 60 -19.24 -11.73 31.64
C PRO A 60 -18.56 -10.91 32.73
N SER A 61 -17.23 -10.80 32.63
CA SER A 61 -16.41 -10.06 33.58
C SER A 61 -16.62 -8.54 33.46
N THR A 62 -16.78 -7.94 34.63
CA THR A 62 -16.96 -6.52 34.93
C THR A 62 -16.05 -5.55 34.16
N SER A 63 -16.64 -4.45 33.70
CA SER A 63 -15.92 -3.21 33.37
C SER A 63 -15.43 -2.53 34.66
N GLU A 64 -14.13 -2.22 34.75
CA GLU A 64 -13.62 -1.25 35.73
C GLU A 64 -12.86 -0.10 35.05
N PRO A 65 -12.84 1.10 35.65
CA PRO A 65 -12.53 2.34 34.95
C PRO A 65 -11.02 2.64 34.88
N PHE A 66 -10.63 3.30 33.79
CA PHE A 66 -9.33 3.97 33.70
C PHE A 66 -9.27 5.10 34.76
N PRO A 67 -8.21 5.17 35.60
CA PRO A 67 -8.07 6.24 36.58
C PRO A 67 -7.77 7.59 35.89
N PRO A 68 -8.17 8.72 36.51
CA PRO A 68 -8.04 10.05 35.91
C PRO A 68 -6.60 10.59 35.94
N SER A 69 -6.28 11.44 34.97
CA SER A 69 -5.01 12.15 34.87
C SER A 69 -4.68 12.98 36.12
N SER A 70 -3.41 12.96 36.53
CA SER A 70 -2.78 13.95 37.42
C SER A 70 -1.27 14.03 37.16
N PRO A 71 -0.60 15.16 37.49
CA PRO A 71 0.47 15.67 36.63
C PRO A 71 1.92 15.31 37.03
N ARG A 72 2.71 15.00 35.98
CA ARG A 72 4.12 15.36 35.70
C ARG A 72 5.12 15.52 36.87
N PRO A 73 6.28 14.84 36.77
CA PRO A 73 7.57 15.53 36.76
C PRO A 73 8.15 15.69 35.35
N LYS A 74 8.90 16.78 35.10
CA LYS A 74 9.59 16.97 33.82
C LYS A 74 10.91 16.17 33.86
N GLU A 75 10.92 14.98 33.30
CA GLU A 75 12.19 14.39 32.84
C GLU A 75 12.72 15.27 31.69
N PRO A 76 14.02 15.57 31.59
CA PRO A 76 14.56 16.35 30.48
C PRO A 76 14.46 15.54 29.18
N GLU A 77 13.88 16.13 28.14
CA GLU A 77 14.10 15.62 26.78
C GLU A 77 15.60 15.65 26.46
N PRO A 78 16.15 14.63 25.76
CA PRO A 78 17.47 14.77 25.16
C PRO A 78 17.44 15.98 24.22
N PRO A 79 18.54 16.77 24.14
CA PRO A 79 18.54 18.00 23.37
C PRO A 79 18.28 17.71 21.90
N GLN A 80 17.16 18.18 21.38
CA GLN A 80 16.96 18.25 19.93
C GLN A 80 18.04 19.19 19.35
N PRO A 81 18.74 18.80 18.27
CA PRO A 81 19.61 19.72 17.56
C PRO A 81 18.76 20.82 16.96
N SER A 82 18.82 22.01 17.57
CA SER A 82 18.32 23.23 16.96
C SER A 82 19.28 23.64 15.85
N HIS A 83 19.00 23.24 14.61
CA HIS A 83 19.67 23.79 13.43
C HIS A 83 18.84 24.97 12.93
N GLN A 84 19.28 26.15 13.37
CA GLN A 84 18.98 27.42 12.74
C GLN A 84 20.06 27.63 11.69
N ASP A 85 19.79 27.15 10.48
CA ASP A 85 20.52 27.60 9.29
C ASP A 85 19.59 28.49 8.48
N ASP A 86 19.99 29.75 8.36
CA ASP A 86 19.45 30.75 7.44
C ASP A 86 19.85 30.35 6.01
N ASP A 87 19.18 29.33 5.44
CA ASP A 87 19.24 29.07 4.00
C ASP A 87 18.09 29.82 3.30
N GLU A 88 18.45 30.91 2.62
CA GLU A 88 17.54 31.73 1.82
C GLU A 88 17.03 30.89 0.63
N PRO A 89 15.73 30.58 0.54
CA PRO A 89 15.24 29.64 -0.47
C PRO A 89 15.41 30.21 -1.88
N SER A 90 16.42 29.71 -2.58
CA SER A 90 16.67 30.01 -3.99
C SER A 90 15.46 29.58 -4.83
N PRO A 91 14.95 30.43 -5.75
CA PRO A 91 13.60 30.32 -6.30
C PRO A 91 13.45 29.31 -7.47
N ASP A 92 14.24 28.22 -7.46
CA ASP A 92 14.20 27.15 -8.45
C ASP A 92 14.24 25.80 -7.70
N GLY A 93 13.08 25.14 -7.57
CA GLY A 93 12.83 24.06 -6.62
C GLY A 93 13.50 22.71 -6.93
N GLU A 94 14.81 22.61 -6.76
CA GLU A 94 15.59 21.37 -6.78
C GLU A 94 16.50 21.25 -5.55
N GLY A 95 15.95 20.77 -4.43
CA GLY A 95 16.76 20.23 -3.34
C GLY A 95 17.62 19.05 -3.81
N ASP A 96 18.69 18.71 -3.08
CA ASP A 96 19.54 17.58 -3.47
C ASP A 96 18.77 16.24 -3.40
N ILE A 97 19.20 15.25 -4.19
CA ILE A 97 18.62 13.90 -4.21
C ILE A 97 18.74 13.24 -2.83
N MET A 98 19.87 13.51 -2.17
CA MET A 98 20.19 13.08 -0.82
C MET A 98 20.42 14.30 0.08
N ASP A 99 19.81 14.32 1.25
CA ASP A 99 20.30 15.08 2.39
C ASP A 99 21.57 14.39 2.91
N MET A 100 22.71 14.97 2.58
CA MET A 100 24.02 14.47 2.96
C MET A 100 24.30 14.60 4.45
N GLU A 101 23.64 15.49 5.18
CA GLU A 101 23.81 15.60 6.64
C GLU A 101 23.17 14.39 7.32
N THR A 102 21.88 14.14 7.04
CA THR A 102 21.16 12.96 7.54
C THR A 102 21.83 11.66 7.08
N PHE A 103 22.28 11.59 5.83
CA PHE A 103 22.98 10.40 5.33
C PHE A 103 24.34 10.19 6.01
N SER A 104 25.14 11.25 6.25
CA SER A 104 26.39 11.12 7.03
C SER A 104 26.13 10.65 8.47
N GLN A 105 25.10 11.18 9.14
CA GLN A 105 24.72 10.72 10.48
C GLN A 105 24.33 9.23 10.52
N LEU A 106 23.74 8.69 9.43
CA LEU A 106 23.47 7.27 9.28
C LEU A 106 24.76 6.45 9.11
N ILE A 107 25.73 6.95 8.32
CA ILE A 107 27.03 6.29 8.11
C ILE A 107 27.90 6.32 9.38
N ASP A 108 27.81 7.37 10.20
CA ASP A 108 28.55 7.45 11.48
C ASP A 108 28.12 6.35 12.48
N LEU A 109 27.00 5.65 12.24
CA LEU A 109 26.58 4.48 13.03
C LEU A 109 27.26 3.16 12.61
N ASP A 110 27.94 3.13 11.45
CA ASP A 110 28.65 1.95 10.95
C ASP A 110 30.01 1.71 11.64
N ASP A 111 30.48 2.66 12.48
CA ASP A 111 31.76 2.58 13.20
C ASP A 111 31.92 1.27 14.02
N ASP A 112 30.81 0.74 14.56
CA ASP A 112 30.74 -0.54 15.28
C ASP A 112 30.20 -1.72 14.42
N ASP A 113 29.45 -1.44 13.33
CA ASP A 113 28.85 -2.45 12.43
C ASP A 113 28.80 -1.96 10.96
N PRO A 114 29.84 -2.23 10.14
CA PRO A 114 29.96 -1.74 8.76
C PRO A 114 28.93 -2.26 7.74
N GLU A 115 27.92 -3.03 8.16
CA GLU A 115 26.79 -3.39 7.30
C GLU A 115 25.44 -2.82 7.79
N PHE A 116 25.39 -2.05 8.88
CA PHE A 116 24.16 -1.50 9.46
C PHE A 116 23.43 -0.55 8.51
N SER A 117 24.09 0.53 8.07
CA SER A 117 23.53 1.54 7.15
C SER A 117 23.10 0.93 5.81
N LYS A 118 23.92 0.00 5.30
CA LYS A 118 23.69 -0.77 4.09
C LYS A 118 22.47 -1.69 4.22
N GLY A 119 22.30 -2.35 5.37
CA GLY A 119 21.12 -3.14 5.70
C GLY A 119 19.85 -2.30 5.65
N MET A 120 19.84 -1.18 6.38
CA MET A 120 18.74 -0.20 6.41
C MET A 120 18.36 0.29 4.99
N VAL A 121 19.35 0.59 4.15
CA VAL A 121 19.14 1.05 2.76
C VAL A 121 18.56 -0.06 1.87
N TRP A 122 19.00 -1.32 2.03
CA TRP A 122 18.42 -2.44 1.28
C TRP A 122 16.99 -2.78 1.73
N GLU A 123 16.68 -2.67 3.02
CA GLU A 123 15.31 -2.81 3.55
C GLU A 123 14.40 -1.72 2.98
N PHE A 124 14.86 -0.46 2.94
CA PHE A 124 14.14 0.64 2.32
C PHE A 124 13.82 0.39 0.84
N PHE A 125 14.73 -0.20 0.05
CA PHE A 125 14.43 -0.51 -1.35
C PHE A 125 13.23 -1.46 -1.47
N GLN A 126 13.17 -2.52 -0.66
CA GLN A 126 12.06 -3.48 -0.68
C GLN A 126 10.74 -2.86 -0.15
N GLN A 127 10.85 -2.01 0.88
CA GLN A 127 9.73 -1.24 1.42
C GLN A 127 9.16 -0.27 0.39
N ALA A 128 10.03 0.46 -0.32
CA ALA A 128 9.64 1.44 -1.34
C ALA A 128 9.00 0.77 -2.55
N GLU A 129 9.60 -0.32 -3.07
CA GLU A 129 9.02 -1.14 -4.15
C GLU A 129 7.60 -1.59 -3.81
N THR A 130 7.40 -2.18 -2.62
CA THR A 130 6.07 -2.62 -2.16
C THR A 130 5.10 -1.44 -2.00
N THR A 131 5.55 -0.33 -1.40
CA THR A 131 4.71 0.86 -1.20
C THR A 131 4.30 1.50 -2.52
N PHE A 132 5.13 1.43 -3.57
CA PHE A 132 4.76 1.94 -4.90
C PHE A 132 3.70 1.10 -5.60
N GLU A 133 3.67 -0.22 -5.40
CA GLU A 133 2.59 -1.09 -5.88
C GLU A 133 1.27 -0.79 -5.14
N GLU A 134 1.33 -0.60 -3.82
CA GLU A 134 0.15 -0.23 -3.01
C GLU A 134 -0.36 1.18 -3.38
N LEU A 135 0.53 2.14 -3.65
CA LEU A 135 0.18 3.49 -4.11
C LEU A 135 -0.51 3.47 -5.49
N ASP A 136 -0.06 2.62 -6.42
CA ASP A 136 -0.72 2.46 -7.72
C ASP A 136 -2.12 1.84 -7.55
N ALA A 137 -2.26 0.79 -6.72
CA ALA A 137 -3.54 0.17 -6.44
C ALA A 137 -4.54 1.13 -5.73
N ALA A 138 -4.05 1.92 -4.78
CA ALA A 138 -4.82 2.98 -4.12
C ALA A 138 -5.22 4.10 -5.11
N PHE A 139 -4.36 4.42 -6.09
CA PHE A 139 -4.66 5.38 -7.15
C PHE A 139 -5.74 4.87 -8.12
N GLU A 140 -5.64 3.61 -8.58
CA GLU A 140 -6.63 3.00 -9.47
C GLU A 140 -8.01 2.88 -8.80
N SER A 141 -8.04 2.53 -7.51
CA SER A 141 -9.26 2.48 -6.69
C SER A 141 -9.75 3.87 -6.22
N ARG A 142 -8.97 4.93 -6.46
CA ARG A 142 -9.23 6.33 -6.05
C ARG A 142 -9.37 6.53 -4.53
N ASP A 143 -8.67 5.72 -3.75
CA ASP A 143 -8.65 5.82 -2.29
C ASP A 143 -7.64 6.87 -1.82
N LEU A 144 -8.10 8.11 -1.71
CA LEU A 144 -7.32 9.24 -1.20
C LEU A 144 -6.84 9.05 0.25
N SER A 145 -7.57 8.30 1.08
CA SER A 145 -7.18 8.03 2.48
C SER A 145 -5.99 7.08 2.53
N THR A 146 -6.01 6.03 1.72
CA THR A 146 -4.89 5.10 1.59
C THR A 146 -3.70 5.78 0.91
N LEU A 147 -3.91 6.56 -0.16
CA LEU A 147 -2.86 7.38 -0.78
C LEU A 147 -2.18 8.32 0.22
N SER A 148 -2.95 9.01 1.08
CA SER A 148 -2.36 9.86 2.12
C SER A 148 -1.54 9.07 3.15
N SER A 149 -2.01 7.87 3.51
CA SER A 149 -1.38 7.02 4.53
C SER A 149 -0.06 6.42 4.03
N LEU A 150 -0.05 5.93 2.78
CA LEU A 150 1.15 5.41 2.12
C LEU A 150 2.16 6.51 1.81
N GLY A 151 1.70 7.70 1.41
CA GLY A 151 2.56 8.89 1.28
C GLY A 151 3.24 9.25 2.60
N HIS A 152 2.50 9.25 3.71
CA HIS A 152 3.08 9.48 5.05
C HIS A 152 4.11 8.41 5.44
N TYR A 153 3.80 7.13 5.18
CA TYR A 153 4.68 6.00 5.49
C TYR A 153 6.01 6.08 4.73
N LEU A 154 5.96 6.25 3.41
CA LEU A 154 7.16 6.35 2.58
C LEU A 154 7.93 7.66 2.80
N LYS A 155 7.26 8.75 3.23
CA LYS A 155 7.93 9.97 3.70
C LYS A 155 8.84 9.66 4.88
N GLY A 156 8.33 8.93 5.88
CA GLY A 156 9.06 8.60 7.10
C GLY A 156 10.30 7.73 6.85
N SER A 157 10.19 6.69 6.02
CA SER A 157 11.35 5.84 5.69
C SER A 157 12.36 6.52 4.78
N SER A 158 11.91 7.37 3.84
CA SER A 158 12.81 8.17 3.00
C SER A 158 13.61 9.18 3.85
N ALA A 159 12.94 9.85 4.80
CA ALA A 159 13.57 10.82 5.70
C ALA A 159 14.66 10.19 6.57
N ALA A 160 14.41 8.99 7.11
CA ALA A 160 15.37 8.29 7.97
C ALA A 160 16.71 7.92 7.29
N LEU A 161 16.76 7.97 5.95
CA LEU A 161 17.95 7.69 5.13
C LEU A 161 18.46 8.93 4.37
N GLY A 162 17.88 10.10 4.63
CA GLY A 162 18.21 11.33 3.90
C GLY A 162 17.74 11.33 2.44
N VAL A 163 16.76 10.54 2.02
CA VAL A 163 16.29 10.54 0.61
C VAL A 163 15.32 11.70 0.35
N ALA A 164 15.88 12.92 0.34
CA ALA A 164 15.16 14.18 0.48
C ALA A 164 14.11 14.44 -0.62
N ARG A 165 14.41 14.19 -1.91
CA ARG A 165 13.43 14.38 -3.00
C ARG A 165 12.23 13.46 -2.86
N VAL A 166 12.45 12.19 -2.52
CA VAL A 166 11.37 11.20 -2.33
C VAL A 166 10.52 11.60 -1.12
N GLN A 167 11.15 11.99 0.00
CA GLN A 167 10.46 12.53 1.17
C GLN A 167 9.53 13.70 0.81
N ALA A 168 10.02 14.71 0.08
CA ALA A 168 9.25 15.88 -0.32
C ALA A 168 8.07 15.53 -1.26
N SER A 169 8.28 14.66 -2.25
CA SER A 169 7.20 14.19 -3.12
C SER A 169 6.16 13.33 -2.38
N CYS A 170 6.59 12.52 -1.42
CA CYS A 170 5.70 11.76 -0.53
C CYS A 170 4.88 12.65 0.40
N GLU A 171 5.43 13.77 0.86
CA GLU A 171 4.69 14.81 1.58
C GLU A 171 3.59 15.41 0.71
N LYS A 172 3.88 15.80 -0.53
CA LYS A 172 2.85 16.29 -1.46
C LYS A 172 1.74 15.27 -1.69
N ILE A 173 2.07 13.99 -1.86
CA ILE A 173 1.07 12.90 -1.95
C ILE A 173 0.24 12.81 -0.66
N GLN A 174 0.85 12.96 0.52
CA GLN A 174 0.17 12.99 1.81
C GLN A 174 -0.87 14.14 1.87
N HIS A 175 -0.48 15.37 1.52
CA HIS A 175 -1.38 16.54 1.57
C HIS A 175 -2.48 16.47 0.49
N TYR A 176 -2.16 16.07 -0.74
CA TYR A 176 -3.16 15.92 -1.81
C TYR A 176 -4.20 14.84 -1.45
N GLY A 177 -3.79 13.73 -0.82
CA GLY A 177 -4.71 12.71 -0.29
C GLY A 177 -5.63 13.24 0.83
N GLN A 178 -5.24 14.31 1.52
CA GLN A 178 -6.07 15.03 2.50
C GLN A 178 -6.91 16.16 1.87
N LEU A 179 -6.96 16.25 0.54
CA LEU A 179 -7.60 17.32 -0.23
C LEU A 179 -7.01 18.72 0.07
N ARG A 180 -5.69 18.81 0.29
CA ARG A 180 -4.97 20.06 0.56
C ARG A 180 -3.81 20.26 -0.40
N ASP A 181 -3.65 21.49 -0.85
CA ASP A 181 -2.57 21.96 -1.70
C ASP A 181 -1.85 23.08 -0.93
N GLU A 182 -0.80 22.70 -0.19
CA GLU A 182 -0.04 23.61 0.68
C GLU A 182 0.73 24.67 -0.15
N GLU A 183 1.13 24.34 -1.39
CA GLU A 183 1.85 25.26 -2.30
C GLU A 183 0.93 26.37 -2.82
N ALA A 184 -0.36 26.09 -2.99
CA ALA A 184 -1.37 27.05 -3.43
C ALA A 184 -2.31 27.54 -2.30
N ASP A 185 -1.99 27.21 -1.03
CA ASP A 185 -2.78 27.48 0.19
C ASP A 185 -4.30 27.29 0.01
N ARG A 186 -4.70 26.10 -0.47
CA ARG A 186 -6.10 25.83 -0.83
C ARG A 186 -6.55 24.40 -0.58
N ALA A 187 -7.87 24.23 -0.48
CA ALA A 187 -8.52 22.94 -0.56
C ALA A 187 -8.66 22.48 -2.03
N LEU A 188 -8.61 21.15 -2.22
CA LEU A 188 -8.76 20.48 -3.51
C LEU A 188 -10.12 19.77 -3.62
N SER A 189 -10.64 19.66 -4.85
CA SER A 189 -11.63 18.62 -5.15
C SER A 189 -10.98 17.25 -5.33
N ASN A 190 -11.76 16.17 -5.24
CA ASN A 190 -11.26 14.80 -5.42
C ASN A 190 -10.57 14.60 -6.78
N ASP A 191 -11.15 15.11 -7.87
CA ASP A 191 -10.59 14.98 -9.23
C ASP A 191 -9.29 15.79 -9.41
N GLU A 192 -9.18 16.97 -8.78
CA GLU A 192 -7.92 17.73 -8.76
C GLU A 192 -6.83 17.00 -7.97
N ALA A 193 -7.15 16.52 -6.77
CA ALA A 193 -6.23 15.77 -5.92
C ALA A 193 -5.69 14.52 -6.64
N LEU A 194 -6.58 13.73 -7.26
CA LEU A 194 -6.17 12.59 -8.09
C LEU A 194 -5.29 13.03 -9.27
N SER A 195 -5.61 14.14 -9.94
CA SER A 195 -4.80 14.64 -11.06
C SER A 195 -3.38 15.05 -10.62
N LEU A 196 -3.24 15.69 -9.46
CA LEU A 196 -1.96 16.08 -8.88
C LEU A 196 -1.17 14.85 -8.38
N ILE A 197 -1.82 13.92 -7.67
CA ILE A 197 -1.22 12.66 -7.23
C ILE A 197 -0.72 11.85 -8.44
N GLN A 198 -1.46 11.79 -9.55
CA GLN A 198 -1.01 11.09 -10.76
C GLN A 198 0.31 11.67 -11.32
N ASN A 199 0.57 12.96 -11.14
CA ASN A 199 1.84 13.57 -11.52
C ASN A 199 2.93 13.26 -10.49
N MET A 200 2.62 13.37 -9.19
CA MET A 200 3.57 13.04 -8.12
C MET A 200 4.00 11.57 -8.14
N LEU A 201 3.09 10.62 -8.40
CA LEU A 201 3.44 9.19 -8.52
C LEU A 201 4.45 8.92 -9.65
N LYS A 202 4.44 9.73 -10.73
CA LYS A 202 5.44 9.64 -11.82
C LYS A 202 6.75 10.34 -11.47
N GLN A 203 6.71 11.33 -10.58
CA GLN A 203 7.87 12.08 -10.12
C GLN A 203 8.63 11.30 -9.05
N VAL A 204 7.95 10.89 -7.97
CA VAL A 204 8.53 10.15 -6.84
C VAL A 204 9.23 8.86 -7.28
N LYS A 205 8.69 8.13 -8.28
CA LYS A 205 9.32 6.92 -8.81
C LYS A 205 10.62 7.20 -9.59
N LYS A 206 10.74 8.36 -10.24
CA LYS A 206 11.99 8.80 -10.91
C LYS A 206 13.02 9.27 -9.90
N GLU A 207 12.57 10.01 -8.88
CA GLU A 207 13.42 10.47 -7.78
C GLU A 207 13.97 9.27 -7.00
N TYR A 208 13.12 8.30 -6.66
CA TYR A 208 13.52 7.03 -6.08
C TYR A 208 14.52 6.28 -6.95
N ALA A 209 14.26 6.07 -8.25
CA ALA A 209 15.22 5.39 -9.13
C ALA A 209 16.56 6.13 -9.25
N THR A 210 16.57 7.45 -9.03
CA THR A 210 17.80 8.25 -9.01
C THR A 210 18.55 8.09 -7.68
N ALA A 211 17.84 8.15 -6.55
CA ALA A 211 18.39 7.92 -5.21
C ALA A 211 18.88 6.47 -5.02
N GLU A 212 18.11 5.47 -5.45
CA GLU A 212 18.50 4.06 -5.45
C GLU A 212 19.82 3.87 -6.22
N LYS A 213 19.94 4.46 -7.41
CA LYS A 213 21.18 4.41 -8.20
C LYS A 213 22.35 5.09 -7.47
N TRP A 214 22.12 6.23 -6.82
CA TRP A 214 23.13 6.94 -6.04
C TRP A 214 23.61 6.07 -4.86
N LEU A 215 22.69 5.57 -4.05
CA LEU A 215 22.95 4.71 -2.88
C LEU A 215 23.68 3.43 -3.28
N ARG A 216 23.23 2.75 -4.35
CA ARG A 216 23.92 1.56 -4.87
C ARG A 216 25.33 1.86 -5.39
N ASN A 217 25.59 3.07 -5.88
CA ASN A 217 26.93 3.47 -6.29
C ASN A 217 27.82 3.74 -5.06
N TYR A 218 27.30 4.47 -4.07
CA TYR A 218 27.97 4.74 -2.80
C TYR A 218 28.47 3.45 -2.12
N TYR A 219 27.58 2.47 -1.87
CA TYR A 219 27.98 1.20 -1.22
C TYR A 219 28.81 0.27 -2.12
N LYS A 220 28.96 0.57 -3.41
CA LYS A 220 29.87 -0.15 -4.30
C LYS A 220 31.28 0.45 -4.27
N GLU A 221 31.40 1.76 -4.14
CA GLU A 221 32.68 2.46 -4.06
C GLU A 221 33.25 2.43 -2.63
N ASN A 222 32.39 2.52 -1.61
CA ASN A 222 32.77 2.64 -0.20
C ASN A 222 32.49 1.37 0.63
N GLY A 223 31.98 0.29 0.01
CA GLY A 223 31.68 -0.96 0.73
C GLY A 223 32.94 -1.75 1.12
N PRO A 224 32.87 -2.62 2.15
CA PRO A 224 33.99 -3.44 2.60
C PRO A 224 34.41 -4.43 1.51
N GLY A 225 35.44 -4.07 0.73
CA GLY A 225 35.93 -4.83 -0.42
C GLY A 225 36.30 -4.03 -1.66
N SER A 226 36.31 -2.68 -1.62
CA SER A 226 36.73 -1.83 -2.75
C SER A 226 38.24 -1.54 -2.82
N GLU A 227 39.07 -2.18 -1.98
CA GLU A 227 40.53 -2.20 -2.16
C GLU A 227 40.94 -3.17 -3.29
N ASP A 228 41.85 -2.71 -4.16
CA ASP A 228 42.49 -3.39 -5.31
C ASP A 228 41.72 -3.40 -6.66
N SER A 229 41.89 -2.33 -7.44
CA SER A 229 41.86 -2.31 -8.92
C SER A 229 42.61 -1.10 -9.49
#